data_AF-A0A9D2CZZ9-F1
#
_entry.id   AF-A0A9D2CZZ9-F1
#
_cell.length_a   1.000
_cell.length_b   1.000
_cell.length_c   1.000
_cell.angle_alpha   90.00
_cell.angle_beta   90.00
_cell.angle_gamma   90.00
#
_symmetry.space_group_name_H-M   'P 1'
#
loop_
_entity.id
_entity.type
_entity.pdbx_description
1 polymer ?
#
loop_
_entity_poly.entity_id
_entity_poly.type
_entity_poly.pdbx_seq_one_letter_code
_entity_poly.pdbx_strand_id
1 'polypeptide(L)'
;MNGKKGKALSVCVGAAMLISTSFGLAACGGGSRGSNLGEHEVGDRIEISFLCDANAVSEDAWVGLITAYNDGQGLEDGVYVSARMQAGASSPAASIFTRGEDYAYNVVAVCDSQNAFQTLAIRRDSNHAPDGYFLDLTPYAEADEDFQNNTIPENVMNWWRMTYNQNARQGAGQEKHVIGAGQTLLGVPYGTNPQFNWYNERLFEESGINVISCEEERLAEEYPNVQPHGYAEYKEAPFEGAVQSENLAGEQVYKVFNNRIGMNWEEQRYLFKCFTKEYNSSSSPTNYGFASEYWFNYGWSVGGDVMGFNGQDYDFTLMDDSANYIVTKDGTVINGNTYAAGEIVRYEDKVNQSNIASMDGVYAIESIYNAVKEYLSVQVPTANTVDVKDGVTYKGYGVATPELGSADNWFNTAQIVMVRGTTEGIRNRFESDSAADFDICPAETYREYEGGSVYYDGEETFANEYLKVIGETYDGEEYTGELKVVDGTPIVGNTTTAGISQGLVIPACSDPDKYQAAWDFISWVATEGQQYIAYTNTLSPVATDVLFSDAYVENEAIAQGKNFYAVAMMASNVSRGDWGYFENGSWVTDWSDYFNNNLRYGRNTISEFLAEKADDAKNALNNMYCVIKGIR
;
A
#
# COMPACT_ATOMS: atom_id res chain seq x y z
N MET A 1 11.59 52.36 -11.53
CA MET A 1 10.72 51.73 -12.55
C MET A 1 11.49 50.56 -13.14
N ASN A 2 11.27 49.36 -12.62
CA ASN A 2 11.66 48.07 -13.20
C ASN A 2 10.68 47.07 -12.58
N GLY A 3 9.70 46.64 -13.38
CA GLY A 3 8.57 45.83 -12.93
C GLY A 3 8.91 44.35 -12.90
N LYS A 4 8.79 43.75 -11.72
CA LYS A 4 8.66 42.31 -11.52
C LYS A 4 7.32 41.86 -12.11
N LYS A 5 7.34 40.91 -13.04
CA LYS A 5 6.15 40.14 -13.42
C LYS A 5 6.12 38.90 -12.54
N GLY A 6 5.15 38.84 -11.63
CA GLY A 6 4.81 37.60 -10.93
C GLY A 6 4.10 36.65 -11.89
N LYS A 7 4.50 35.38 -11.88
CA LYS A 7 3.71 34.28 -12.43
C LYS A 7 2.42 34.19 -11.60
N ALA A 8 1.27 34.31 -12.25
CA ALA A 8 -0.01 34.03 -11.63
C ALA A 8 -0.23 32.52 -11.71
N LEU A 9 -0.31 31.88 -10.55
CA LEU A 9 -0.74 30.49 -10.41
C LEU A 9 -2.23 30.43 -10.79
N SER A 10 -2.55 29.75 -11.88
CA SER A 10 -3.94 29.54 -12.32
C SER A 10 -4.46 28.24 -11.70
N VAL A 11 -4.83 28.29 -10.42
CA VAL A 11 -5.68 27.29 -9.78
C VAL A 11 -7.11 27.58 -10.21
N CYS A 12 -7.68 26.76 -11.11
CA CYS A 12 -9.12 26.61 -11.39
C CYS A 12 -9.38 25.67 -12.60
N VAL A 13 -9.01 24.38 -12.51
CA VAL A 13 -9.41 23.37 -13.52
C VAL A 13 -10.31 22.26 -12.94
N GLY A 14 -10.61 22.27 -11.63
CA GLY A 14 -11.32 21.18 -10.94
C GLY A 14 -12.82 21.00 -11.21
N ALA A 15 -13.49 21.72 -12.12
CA ALA A 15 -14.96 21.65 -12.23
C ALA A 15 -15.53 21.52 -13.66
N ALA A 16 -14.72 21.23 -14.68
CA ALA A 16 -15.18 21.23 -16.08
C ALA A 16 -14.86 19.95 -16.88
N MET A 17 -14.62 18.80 -16.25
CA MET A 17 -14.56 17.50 -16.95
C MET A 17 -15.93 16.80 -17.01
N LEU A 18 -16.96 17.55 -17.43
CA LEU A 18 -18.23 17.02 -17.95
C LEU A 18 -18.44 17.48 -19.40
N ILE A 19 -17.38 17.51 -20.20
CA ILE A 19 -17.56 17.47 -21.64
C ILE A 19 -17.68 16.00 -22.01
N SER A 20 -18.93 15.53 -21.99
CA SER A 20 -19.35 14.44 -22.84
C SER A 20 -19.04 14.84 -24.29
N THR A 21 -17.80 14.61 -24.76
CA THR A 21 -17.54 14.52 -26.18
C THR A 21 -18.19 13.23 -26.64
N SER A 22 -19.43 13.38 -27.07
CA SER A 22 -20.20 12.38 -27.80
C SER A 22 -19.51 12.10 -29.13
N PHE A 23 -18.41 11.35 -29.09
CA PHE A 23 -17.91 10.66 -30.27
C PHE A 23 -18.90 9.54 -30.58
N GLY A 24 -19.50 9.61 -31.76
CA GLY A 24 -20.43 8.61 -32.25
C GLY A 24 -19.81 7.22 -32.18
N LEU A 25 -20.25 6.42 -31.20
CA LEU A 25 -19.90 5.02 -31.08
C LEU A 25 -20.55 4.23 -32.21
N ALA A 26 -19.79 4.02 -33.30
CA ALA A 26 -19.94 2.84 -34.11
C ALA A 26 -19.16 1.70 -33.42
N ALA A 27 -19.91 0.83 -32.75
CA ALA A 27 -19.43 -0.43 -32.21
C ALA A 27 -19.21 -1.46 -33.34
N CYS A 28 -18.33 -2.43 -33.03
CA CYS A 28 -17.93 -3.64 -33.79
C CYS A 28 -16.64 -3.51 -34.62
N GLY A 29 -15.54 -4.06 -34.09
CA GLY A 29 -14.35 -4.46 -34.85
C GLY A 29 -13.07 -4.35 -34.04
N GLY A 30 -12.56 -5.49 -33.56
CA GLY A 30 -11.24 -5.56 -32.92
C GLY A 30 -10.13 -5.17 -33.89
N GLY A 31 -9.24 -4.28 -33.44
CA GLY A 31 -8.06 -3.84 -34.17
C GLY A 31 -7.73 -2.37 -33.93
N SER A 32 -6.62 -2.10 -33.23
CA SER A 32 -5.81 -0.87 -33.35
C SER A 32 -6.58 0.45 -33.41
N ARG A 33 -7.10 0.94 -32.27
CA ARG A 33 -7.38 2.37 -32.09
C ARG A 33 -6.19 2.99 -31.35
N GLY A 34 -5.60 4.06 -31.91
CA GLY A 34 -4.45 4.72 -31.28
C GLY A 34 -3.52 5.52 -32.21
N SER A 35 -3.67 5.43 -33.53
CA SER A 35 -2.96 6.35 -34.44
C SER A 35 -3.79 7.62 -34.60
N ASN A 36 -3.29 8.72 -34.02
CA ASN A 36 -3.84 10.09 -34.04
C ASN A 36 -4.78 10.44 -32.86
N LEU A 37 -4.19 10.76 -31.71
CA LEU A 37 -4.87 11.35 -30.55
C LEU A 37 -4.47 12.83 -30.44
N GLY A 38 -5.45 13.73 -30.42
CA GLY A 38 -5.24 15.18 -30.48
C GLY A 38 -5.90 15.86 -31.69
N GLU A 39 -6.15 17.16 -31.56
CA GLU A 39 -6.64 18.03 -32.64
C GLU A 39 -5.49 18.54 -33.54
N HIS A 40 -4.25 18.53 -33.06
CA HIS A 40 -3.08 18.99 -33.80
C HIS A 40 -2.36 17.87 -34.56
N GLU A 41 -2.12 18.08 -35.86
CA GLU A 41 -1.34 17.16 -36.71
C GLU A 41 0.09 16.98 -36.17
N VAL A 42 0.72 15.82 -36.46
CA VAL A 42 2.09 15.50 -36.03
C VAL A 42 3.08 16.60 -36.46
N GLY A 43 3.04 17.02 -37.73
CA GLY A 43 3.89 18.09 -38.25
C GLY A 43 5.38 17.73 -38.21
N ASP A 44 6.22 18.70 -37.81
CA ASP A 44 7.68 18.55 -37.67
C ASP A 44 8.10 17.95 -36.31
N ARG A 45 7.15 17.49 -35.49
CA ARG A 45 7.41 16.94 -34.16
C ARG A 45 8.04 15.54 -34.22
N ILE A 46 8.80 15.20 -33.19
CA ILE A 46 9.33 13.84 -32.99
C ILE A 46 8.18 12.93 -32.57
N GLU A 47 7.83 11.98 -33.43
CA GLU A 47 6.82 10.97 -33.10
C GLU A 47 7.44 9.81 -32.31
N ILE A 48 6.91 9.55 -31.13
CA ILE A 48 7.24 8.41 -30.27
C ILE A 48 6.07 7.43 -30.19
N SER A 49 6.40 6.14 -30.12
CA SER A 49 5.42 5.06 -29.97
C SER A 49 5.31 4.59 -28.53
N PHE A 50 4.08 4.50 -28.01
CA PHE A 50 3.78 4.10 -26.64
C PHE A 50 2.96 2.81 -26.59
N LEU A 51 3.49 1.75 -25.95
CA LEU A 51 2.70 0.56 -25.62
C LEU A 51 1.98 0.76 -24.28
N CYS A 52 0.68 1.04 -24.36
CA CYS A 52 -0.16 1.48 -23.25
C CYS A 52 -1.04 0.34 -22.72
N ASP A 53 -1.06 0.14 -21.40
CA ASP A 53 -1.97 -0.79 -20.73
C ASP A 53 -3.34 -0.16 -20.48
N ALA A 54 -4.18 -0.24 -21.50
CA ALA A 54 -5.54 0.26 -21.46
C ALA A 54 -6.52 -0.90 -21.63
N ASN A 55 -7.53 -0.94 -20.76
CA ASN A 55 -8.66 -1.86 -20.85
C ASN A 55 -9.96 -1.06 -20.96
N ALA A 56 -11.11 -1.74 -21.07
CA ALA A 56 -12.40 -1.06 -21.23
C ALA A 56 -12.79 -0.11 -20.07
N VAL A 57 -12.12 -0.20 -18.92
CA VAL A 57 -12.30 0.67 -17.76
C VAL A 57 -11.42 1.91 -17.85
N SER A 58 -10.16 1.75 -18.28
CA SER A 58 -9.14 2.82 -18.26
C SER A 58 -8.89 3.50 -19.61
N GLU A 59 -9.43 2.98 -20.73
CA GLU A 59 -9.16 3.48 -22.09
C GLU A 59 -9.46 4.98 -22.25
N ASP A 60 -10.62 5.45 -21.77
CA ASP A 60 -11.01 6.86 -21.89
C ASP A 60 -10.05 7.80 -21.15
N ALA A 61 -9.58 7.39 -19.97
CA ALA A 61 -8.60 8.17 -19.19
C ALA A 61 -7.24 8.25 -19.92
N TRP A 62 -6.79 7.15 -20.52
CA TRP A 62 -5.57 7.14 -21.33
C TRP A 62 -5.70 7.98 -22.60
N VAL A 63 -6.84 7.92 -23.29
CA VAL A 63 -7.14 8.80 -24.43
C VAL A 63 -7.05 10.27 -24.00
N GLY A 64 -7.67 10.62 -22.86
CA GLY A 64 -7.62 11.97 -22.30
C GLY A 64 -6.19 12.42 -21.99
N LEU A 65 -5.40 11.59 -21.31
CA LEU A 65 -4.01 11.84 -20.96
C LEU A 65 -3.16 12.13 -22.21
N ILE A 66 -3.20 11.23 -23.21
CA ILE A 66 -2.36 11.33 -24.41
C ILE A 66 -2.78 12.51 -25.27
N THR A 67 -4.08 12.77 -25.39
CA THR A 67 -4.62 13.95 -26.10
C THR A 67 -4.13 15.23 -25.44
N ALA A 68 -4.20 15.31 -24.11
CA ALA A 68 -3.76 16.48 -23.36
C ALA A 68 -2.27 16.77 -23.52
N TYR A 69 -1.43 15.74 -23.53
CA TYR A 69 -0.02 15.90 -23.85
C TYR A 69 0.17 16.36 -25.30
N ASN A 70 -0.41 15.66 -26.28
CA ASN A 70 -0.22 15.94 -27.71
C ASN A 70 -0.69 17.33 -28.14
N ASP A 71 -1.76 17.86 -27.53
CA ASP A 71 -2.31 19.19 -27.82
C ASP A 71 -1.81 20.28 -26.85
N GLY A 72 -1.08 19.89 -25.80
CA GLY A 72 -0.53 20.77 -24.78
C GLY A 72 1.00 20.71 -24.75
N GLN A 73 1.56 20.12 -23.71
CA GLN A 73 3.00 20.08 -23.44
C GLN A 73 3.83 19.50 -24.61
N GLY A 74 3.31 18.48 -25.30
CA GLY A 74 3.96 17.91 -26.48
C GLY A 74 4.12 18.90 -27.66
N LEU A 75 3.35 19.98 -27.73
CA LEU A 75 3.61 21.06 -28.70
C LEU A 75 4.84 21.89 -28.30
N GLU A 76 5.04 22.12 -27.01
CA GLU A 76 6.19 22.87 -26.47
C GLU A 76 7.47 22.03 -26.57
N ASP A 77 7.37 20.75 -26.26
CA ASP A 77 8.49 19.80 -26.34
C ASP A 77 8.82 19.40 -27.79
N GLY A 78 7.90 19.66 -28.72
CA GLY A 78 8.02 19.21 -30.10
C GLY A 78 7.88 17.68 -30.24
N VAL A 79 7.06 17.06 -29.40
CA VAL A 79 6.83 15.61 -29.30
C VAL A 79 5.39 15.26 -29.66
N TYR A 80 5.21 14.11 -30.31
CA TYR A 80 3.89 13.52 -30.54
C TYR A 80 3.86 12.05 -30.10
N VAL A 81 2.87 11.67 -29.31
CA VAL A 81 2.70 10.31 -28.81
C VAL A 81 1.67 9.56 -29.64
N SER A 82 2.12 8.50 -30.30
CA SER A 82 1.29 7.51 -30.97
C SER A 82 1.17 6.26 -30.10
N ALA A 83 -0.01 6.05 -29.52
CA ALA A 83 -0.22 4.96 -28.57
C ALA A 83 -0.79 3.70 -29.23
N ARG A 84 -0.36 2.54 -28.74
CA ARG A 84 -1.03 1.26 -28.93
C ARG A 84 -1.64 0.85 -27.61
N MET A 85 -2.96 0.99 -27.51
CA MET A 85 -3.75 0.57 -26.35
C MET A 85 -4.00 -0.94 -26.41
N GLN A 86 -3.60 -1.66 -25.35
CA GLN A 86 -3.78 -3.10 -25.25
C GLN A 86 -3.91 -3.52 -23.79
N ALA A 87 -5.00 -4.21 -23.43
CA ALA A 87 -5.19 -4.74 -22.09
C ALA A 87 -4.11 -5.79 -21.76
N GLY A 88 -3.54 -5.67 -20.55
CA GLY A 88 -2.44 -6.51 -20.06
C GLY A 88 -1.08 -6.12 -20.63
N ALA A 89 -0.95 -4.95 -21.28
CA ALA A 89 0.33 -4.53 -21.85
C ALA A 89 1.40 -4.22 -20.80
N SER A 90 1.02 -3.99 -19.54
CA SER A 90 1.94 -3.78 -18.41
C SER A 90 2.70 -5.04 -17.98
N SER A 91 2.39 -6.21 -18.56
CA SER A 91 3.20 -7.43 -18.43
C SER A 91 3.83 -7.81 -19.77
N PRO A 92 4.70 -6.95 -20.35
CA PRO A 92 5.21 -7.16 -21.70
C PRO A 92 6.11 -8.39 -21.79
N ALA A 93 6.02 -9.12 -22.90
CA ALA A 93 6.96 -10.18 -23.21
C ALA A 93 8.38 -9.61 -23.42
N ALA A 94 9.41 -10.38 -23.04
CA ALA A 94 10.81 -10.00 -23.22
C ALA A 94 11.17 -9.58 -24.67
N SER A 95 10.47 -10.12 -25.68
CA SER A 95 10.66 -9.79 -27.10
C SER A 95 10.26 -8.35 -27.47
N ILE A 96 9.62 -7.61 -26.56
CA ILE A 96 9.39 -6.16 -26.70
C ILE A 96 10.71 -5.38 -26.60
N PHE A 97 11.66 -5.89 -25.81
CA PHE A 97 12.94 -5.25 -25.48
C PHE A 97 14.13 -5.77 -26.30
N THR A 98 13.86 -6.59 -27.31
CA THR A 98 14.90 -7.16 -28.20
C THR A 98 14.57 -6.92 -29.67
N ARG A 99 13.80 -5.88 -29.96
CA ARG A 99 13.42 -5.51 -31.32
C ARG A 99 14.50 -4.64 -31.94
N GLY A 100 14.59 -4.68 -33.27
CA GLY A 100 15.34 -3.65 -33.99
C GLY A 100 14.71 -2.28 -33.76
N GLU A 101 15.56 -1.25 -33.83
CA GLU A 101 15.23 0.15 -33.56
C GLU A 101 13.93 0.62 -34.24
N ASP A 102 13.76 0.30 -35.53
CA ASP A 102 12.60 0.65 -36.35
C ASP A 102 11.24 0.07 -35.84
N TYR A 103 11.28 -0.92 -34.94
CA TYR A 103 10.10 -1.66 -34.48
C TYR A 103 9.90 -1.64 -32.96
N ALA A 104 10.88 -1.10 -32.23
CA ALA A 104 10.83 -0.98 -30.78
C ALA A 104 9.84 0.12 -30.38
N TYR A 105 9.13 -0.10 -29.28
CA TYR A 105 8.36 0.97 -28.66
C TYR A 105 9.32 1.95 -27.99
N ASN A 106 9.01 3.25 -28.00
CA ASN A 106 9.81 4.26 -27.32
C ASN A 106 9.44 4.35 -25.84
N VAL A 107 8.17 4.11 -25.51
CA VAL A 107 7.67 4.05 -24.14
C VAL A 107 6.85 2.78 -23.96
N VAL A 108 7.02 2.09 -22.83
CA VAL A 108 6.27 0.86 -22.51
C VAL A 108 5.75 0.95 -21.08
N ALA A 109 4.46 0.69 -20.89
CA ALA A 109 3.90 0.47 -19.57
C ALA A 109 4.40 -0.87 -19.03
N VAL A 110 4.80 -0.89 -17.76
CA VAL A 110 5.24 -2.09 -17.04
C VAL A 110 4.62 -2.09 -15.65
N CYS A 111 4.24 -3.26 -15.16
CA CYS A 111 3.76 -3.50 -13.80
C CYS A 111 4.90 -4.14 -12.97
N ASP A 112 4.89 -3.91 -11.67
CA ASP A 112 5.82 -4.52 -10.73
C ASP A 112 5.35 -5.89 -10.18
N SER A 113 4.30 -6.46 -10.78
CA SER A 113 3.78 -7.77 -10.42
C SER A 113 4.78 -8.91 -10.69
N GLN A 114 4.41 -10.12 -10.27
CA GLN A 114 5.24 -11.32 -10.43
C GLN A 114 5.74 -11.47 -11.86
N ASN A 115 7.04 -11.70 -12.00
CA ASN A 115 7.70 -12.01 -13.27
C ASN A 115 7.65 -10.89 -14.34
N ALA A 116 7.39 -9.64 -13.94
CA ALA A 116 7.32 -8.48 -14.83
C ALA A 116 8.57 -7.59 -14.71
N PHE A 117 8.47 -6.40 -14.08
CA PHE A 117 9.54 -5.40 -14.04
C PHE A 117 10.91 -5.98 -13.63
N GLN A 118 11.00 -6.63 -12.46
CA GLN A 118 12.28 -7.13 -11.94
C GLN A 118 12.93 -8.17 -12.84
N THR A 119 12.12 -9.09 -13.38
CA THR A 119 12.59 -10.14 -14.29
C THR A 119 13.13 -9.58 -15.59
N LEU A 120 12.58 -8.46 -16.05
CA LEU A 120 13.04 -7.76 -17.25
C LEU A 120 14.27 -6.89 -16.94
N ALA A 121 14.31 -6.25 -15.77
CA ALA A 121 15.42 -5.38 -15.35
C ALA A 121 16.76 -6.12 -15.32
N ILE A 122 16.78 -7.39 -14.91
CA ILE A 122 18.01 -8.20 -14.86
C ILE A 122 18.43 -8.79 -16.22
N ARG A 123 17.68 -8.55 -17.30
CA ARG A 123 17.94 -9.13 -18.63
C ARG A 123 18.66 -8.15 -19.55
N ARG A 124 19.39 -8.73 -20.51
CA ARG A 124 20.07 -8.04 -21.60
C ARG A 124 20.02 -8.86 -22.88
N ASP A 125 20.19 -8.20 -24.01
CA ASP A 125 20.36 -8.82 -25.33
C ASP A 125 21.63 -8.27 -25.98
N SER A 126 22.53 -9.14 -26.42
CA SER A 126 23.85 -8.71 -26.92
C SER A 126 23.79 -7.86 -28.19
N ASN A 127 22.68 -7.89 -28.93
CA ASN A 127 22.56 -7.21 -30.21
C ASN A 127 21.80 -5.89 -30.10
N HIS A 128 20.73 -5.85 -29.30
CA HIS A 128 19.81 -4.70 -29.25
C HIS A 128 19.79 -3.99 -27.89
N ALA A 129 20.26 -4.63 -26.82
CA ALA A 129 20.16 -4.11 -25.46
C ALA A 129 21.34 -4.64 -24.60
N PRO A 130 22.60 -4.36 -24.98
CA PRO A 130 23.78 -5.02 -24.41
C PRO A 130 24.00 -4.70 -22.92
N ASP A 131 23.53 -3.55 -22.48
CA ASP A 131 23.69 -3.03 -21.12
C ASP A 131 22.44 -3.21 -20.24
N GLY A 132 21.38 -3.83 -20.77
CA GLY A 132 20.11 -4.05 -20.07
C GLY A 132 18.91 -3.70 -20.95
N TYR A 133 17.74 -4.24 -20.64
CA TYR A 133 16.50 -3.98 -21.40
C TYR A 133 15.94 -2.56 -21.24
N PHE A 134 16.26 -1.88 -20.15
CA PHE A 134 15.76 -0.54 -19.83
C PHE A 134 16.88 0.48 -19.94
N LEU A 135 16.56 1.67 -20.46
CA LEU A 135 17.45 2.82 -20.45
C LEU A 135 17.67 3.31 -19.01
N ASP A 136 18.88 3.79 -18.71
CA ASP A 136 19.15 4.56 -17.49
C ASP A 136 18.50 5.94 -17.59
N LEU A 137 17.44 6.15 -16.80
CA LEU A 137 16.69 7.40 -16.73
C LEU A 137 17.29 8.41 -15.75
N THR A 138 18.31 8.02 -14.98
CA THR A 138 18.91 8.85 -13.93
C THR A 138 19.43 10.20 -14.48
N PRO A 139 20.18 10.24 -15.61
CA PRO A 139 20.68 11.52 -16.14
C PRO A 139 19.56 12.46 -16.62
N TYR A 140 18.44 11.91 -17.08
CA TYR A 140 17.29 12.68 -17.52
C TYR A 140 16.54 13.26 -16.32
N ALA A 141 16.27 12.44 -15.30
CA ALA A 141 15.66 12.87 -14.05
C ALA A 141 16.49 13.94 -13.31
N GLU A 142 17.82 13.84 -13.34
CA GLU A 142 18.73 14.83 -12.74
C GLU A 142 18.80 16.16 -13.52
N ALA A 143 18.45 16.15 -14.81
CA ALA A 143 18.48 17.34 -15.67
C ALA A 143 17.12 18.06 -15.76
N ASP A 144 16.04 17.38 -15.40
CA ASP A 144 14.66 17.86 -15.53
C ASP A 144 14.17 18.50 -14.22
N GLU A 145 14.15 19.84 -14.17
CA GLU A 145 13.71 20.61 -13.00
C GLU A 145 12.22 20.38 -12.68
N ASP A 146 11.37 20.15 -13.69
CA ASP A 146 9.94 19.94 -13.48
C ASP A 146 9.70 18.55 -12.89
N PHE A 147 10.39 17.53 -13.40
CA PHE A 147 10.39 16.21 -12.79
C PHE A 147 10.90 16.25 -11.36
N GLN A 148 11.95 16.99 -11.03
CA GLN A 148 12.46 17.08 -9.65
C GLN A 148 11.47 17.68 -8.65
N ASN A 149 10.46 18.41 -9.14
CA ASN A 149 9.37 18.94 -8.32
C ASN A 149 8.15 18.00 -8.23
N ASN A 150 8.22 16.78 -8.79
CA ASN A 150 7.18 15.79 -8.62
C ASN A 150 7.00 15.43 -7.13
N THR A 151 5.81 14.98 -6.78
CA THR A 151 5.47 14.59 -5.40
C THR A 151 5.22 13.09 -5.26
N ILE A 152 5.88 12.27 -6.09
CA ILE A 152 5.85 10.81 -5.97
C ILE A 152 6.66 10.41 -4.74
N PRO A 153 6.10 9.60 -3.82
CA PRO A 153 6.83 9.12 -2.66
C PRO A 153 8.12 8.35 -3.06
N GLU A 154 9.24 8.72 -2.43
CA GLU A 154 10.56 8.14 -2.72
C GLU A 154 10.57 6.61 -2.52
N ASN A 155 9.83 6.09 -1.53
CA ASN A 155 9.67 4.65 -1.31
C ASN A 155 9.05 3.95 -2.54
N VAL A 156 8.08 4.57 -3.22
CA VAL A 156 7.46 4.02 -4.44
C VAL A 156 8.39 4.19 -5.64
N MET A 157 9.08 5.33 -5.77
CA MET A 157 10.07 5.56 -6.82
C MET A 157 11.21 4.52 -6.76
N ASN A 158 11.66 4.16 -5.56
CA ASN A 158 12.73 3.20 -5.34
C ASN A 158 12.41 1.79 -5.88
N TRP A 159 11.15 1.44 -6.10
CA TRP A 159 10.75 0.16 -6.70
C TRP A 159 11.24 -0.01 -8.13
N TRP A 160 11.49 1.12 -8.80
CA TRP A 160 11.87 1.23 -10.21
C TRP A 160 13.37 1.46 -10.38
N ARG A 161 14.14 1.29 -9.30
CA ARG A 161 15.59 1.46 -9.29
C ARG A 161 16.32 0.12 -9.20
N MET A 162 17.30 -0.10 -10.06
CA MET A 162 18.19 -1.27 -10.00
C MET A 162 19.53 -0.99 -10.66
N THR A 163 20.61 -1.40 -10.00
CA THR A 163 21.95 -1.48 -10.61
C THR A 163 22.24 -2.92 -11.04
N TYR A 164 22.47 -3.08 -12.34
CA TYR A 164 22.87 -4.36 -12.93
C TYR A 164 24.30 -4.72 -12.50
N ASN A 165 24.53 -6.01 -12.24
CA ASN A 165 25.84 -6.56 -11.92
C ASN A 165 26.07 -7.79 -12.80
N GLN A 166 27.03 -7.68 -13.73
CA GLN A 166 27.38 -8.76 -14.66
C GLN A 166 27.90 -10.04 -13.97
N ASN A 167 28.37 -9.94 -12.73
CA ASN A 167 28.88 -11.05 -11.94
C ASN A 167 27.80 -11.68 -11.05
N ALA A 168 26.57 -11.16 -11.04
CA ALA A 168 25.51 -11.62 -10.17
C ALA A 168 25.20 -13.12 -10.37
N ARG A 169 25.05 -13.86 -9.27
CA ARG A 169 24.82 -15.32 -9.27
C ARG A 169 23.90 -15.74 -8.14
N GLN A 170 23.20 -16.86 -8.34
CA GLN A 170 22.42 -17.53 -7.29
C GLN A 170 23.34 -18.19 -6.25
N GLY A 171 22.85 -18.32 -5.02
CA GLY A 171 23.56 -18.91 -3.89
C GLY A 171 23.90 -17.88 -2.82
N ALA A 172 24.11 -18.38 -1.60
CA ALA A 172 24.53 -17.59 -0.46
C ALA A 172 25.93 -16.98 -0.67
N GLY A 173 26.13 -15.76 -0.18
CA GLY A 173 27.36 -14.98 -0.24
C GLY A 173 27.81 -14.61 -1.66
N GLN A 174 26.97 -14.85 -2.68
CA GLN A 174 27.30 -14.47 -4.05
C GLN A 174 27.00 -13.00 -4.30
N GLU A 175 27.71 -12.41 -5.26
CA GLU A 175 27.35 -11.10 -5.79
C GLU A 175 25.92 -11.15 -6.38
N LYS A 176 25.19 -10.05 -6.21
CA LYS A 176 23.78 -9.90 -6.63
C LYS A 176 23.60 -8.61 -7.43
N HIS A 177 22.50 -8.51 -8.14
CA HIS A 177 21.94 -7.22 -8.55
C HIS A 177 21.47 -6.47 -7.31
N VAL A 178 21.49 -5.14 -7.35
CA VAL A 178 21.01 -4.32 -6.23
C VAL A 178 19.80 -3.53 -6.70
N ILE A 179 18.71 -3.60 -5.95
CA ILE A 179 17.42 -2.95 -6.21
C ILE A 179 17.16 -1.93 -5.11
N GLY A 180 16.43 -0.85 -5.42
CA GLY A 180 15.92 0.06 -4.41
C GLY A 180 16.74 1.34 -4.29
N ALA A 181 16.78 1.87 -3.07
CA ALA A 181 17.35 3.19 -2.79
C ALA A 181 18.80 3.34 -3.30
N GLY A 182 19.08 4.48 -3.91
CA GLY A 182 20.41 4.84 -4.43
C GLY A 182 20.85 4.10 -5.69
N GLN A 183 20.00 3.25 -6.29
CA GLN A 183 20.31 2.55 -7.53
C GLN A 183 19.81 3.33 -8.77
N THR A 184 20.25 2.88 -9.95
CA THR A 184 19.90 3.46 -11.26
C THR A 184 18.39 3.47 -11.49
N LEU A 185 17.81 4.61 -11.89
CA LEU A 185 16.39 4.70 -12.23
C LEU A 185 16.12 4.06 -13.60
N LEU A 186 15.28 3.03 -13.65
CA LEU A 186 14.96 2.29 -14.89
C LEU A 186 13.52 2.49 -15.36
N GLY A 187 12.67 3.07 -14.51
CA GLY A 187 11.29 3.40 -14.82
C GLY A 187 10.73 4.45 -13.86
N VAL A 188 9.58 5.00 -14.21
CA VAL A 188 8.89 6.01 -13.40
C VAL A 188 7.47 5.53 -13.12
N PRO A 189 7.05 5.38 -11.84
CA PRO A 189 5.69 4.97 -11.52
C PRO A 189 4.70 6.03 -11.98
N TYR A 190 3.54 5.60 -12.46
CA TYR A 190 2.41 6.49 -12.76
C TYR A 190 1.16 6.19 -11.95
N GLY A 191 1.02 4.97 -11.39
CA GLY A 191 -0.18 4.56 -10.67
C GLY A 191 0.07 3.41 -9.70
N THR A 192 -0.78 3.30 -8.68
CA THR A 192 -0.74 2.21 -7.69
C THR A 192 -2.12 1.59 -7.48
N ASN A 193 -2.17 0.33 -7.04
CA ASN A 193 -3.39 -0.34 -6.60
C ASN A 193 -3.19 -0.78 -5.14
N PRO A 194 -3.27 0.15 -4.17
CA PRO A 194 -3.05 -0.12 -2.76
C PRO A 194 -4.19 -0.94 -2.14
N GLN A 195 -3.88 -1.65 -1.07
CA GLN A 195 -4.87 -2.30 -0.22
C GLN A 195 -5.40 -1.36 0.87
N PHE A 196 -6.70 -1.42 1.14
CA PHE A 196 -7.40 -0.73 2.23
C PHE A 196 -8.52 -1.61 2.76
N ASN A 197 -9.31 -1.15 3.73
CA ASN A 197 -10.45 -1.89 4.25
C ASN A 197 -11.78 -1.31 3.77
N TRP A 198 -12.64 -2.15 3.21
CA TRP A 198 -14.08 -1.88 3.14
C TRP A 198 -14.69 -2.14 4.51
N TYR A 199 -15.57 -1.25 4.97
CA TYR A 199 -16.43 -1.51 6.12
C TYR A 199 -17.90 -1.25 5.76
N ASN A 200 -18.81 -1.99 6.40
CA ASN A 200 -20.24 -1.80 6.21
C ASN A 200 -20.73 -0.70 7.16
N GLU A 201 -20.82 0.52 6.65
CA GLU A 201 -21.23 1.72 7.38
C GLU A 201 -22.62 1.56 8.00
N ARG A 202 -23.58 1.01 7.24
CA ARG A 202 -24.94 0.76 7.76
C ARG A 202 -24.91 -0.14 8.99
N LEU A 203 -24.13 -1.23 8.97
CA LEU A 203 -24.03 -2.15 10.11
C LEU A 203 -23.29 -1.53 11.31
N PHE A 204 -22.34 -0.63 11.07
CA PHE A 204 -21.69 0.14 12.13
C PHE A 204 -22.71 1.05 12.83
N GLU A 205 -23.48 1.82 12.07
CA GLU A 205 -24.51 2.71 12.59
C GLU A 205 -25.63 1.94 13.33
N GLU A 206 -26.12 0.84 12.74
CA GLU A 206 -27.12 -0.05 13.37
C GLU A 206 -26.62 -0.65 14.69
N SER A 207 -25.30 -0.81 14.84
CA SER A 207 -24.65 -1.28 16.07
C SER A 207 -24.35 -0.16 17.08
N GLY A 208 -24.82 1.07 16.80
CA GLY A 208 -24.66 2.24 17.67
C GLY A 208 -23.24 2.78 17.70
N ILE A 209 -22.47 2.60 16.62
CA ILE A 209 -21.14 3.18 16.44
C ILE A 209 -21.29 4.53 15.75
N ASN A 210 -20.72 5.57 16.36
CA ASN A 210 -20.66 6.89 15.76
C ASN A 210 -19.47 6.94 14.80
N VAL A 211 -19.74 7.05 13.51
CA VAL A 211 -18.71 7.16 12.48
C VAL A 211 -18.33 8.63 12.29
N ILE A 212 -17.03 8.92 12.33
CA ILE A 212 -16.47 10.24 11.99
C ILE A 212 -15.40 10.07 10.90
N SER A 213 -15.17 11.14 10.16
CA SER A 213 -14.17 11.21 9.08
C SER A 213 -13.25 12.40 9.32
N CYS A 214 -12.30 12.27 10.24
CA CYS A 214 -11.40 13.36 10.62
C CYS A 214 -9.93 12.91 10.59
N GLU A 215 -9.09 13.67 9.91
CA GLU A 215 -7.65 13.41 9.86
C GLU A 215 -7.04 13.59 11.24
N GLU A 216 -6.04 12.77 11.59
CA GLU A 216 -5.45 12.78 12.94
C GLU A 216 -4.94 14.17 13.34
N GLU A 217 -4.31 14.89 12.42
CA GLU A 217 -3.80 16.25 12.64
C GLU A 217 -4.90 17.33 12.83
N ARG A 218 -6.14 17.04 12.43
CA ARG A 218 -7.30 17.95 12.53
C ARG A 218 -8.20 17.64 13.73
N LEU A 219 -7.98 16.51 14.41
CA LEU A 219 -8.80 16.08 15.55
C LEU A 219 -8.88 17.14 16.64
N ALA A 220 -7.76 17.77 17.01
CA ALA A 220 -7.74 18.76 18.08
C ALA A 220 -8.60 20.01 17.78
N GLU A 221 -8.83 20.31 16.49
CA GLU A 221 -9.67 21.43 16.05
C GLU A 221 -11.14 21.02 15.90
N GLU A 222 -11.40 19.88 15.24
CA GLU A 222 -12.77 19.48 14.86
C GLU A 222 -13.47 18.63 15.93
N TYR A 223 -12.71 17.82 16.66
CA TYR A 223 -13.17 16.88 17.67
C TYR A 223 -12.27 16.91 18.91
N PRO A 224 -12.21 18.03 19.66
CA PRO A 224 -11.20 18.28 20.68
C PRO A 224 -11.18 17.30 21.87
N ASN A 225 -12.24 16.49 22.05
CA ASN A 225 -12.29 15.44 23.09
C ASN A 225 -12.19 14.01 22.51
N VAL A 226 -11.96 13.86 21.21
CA VAL A 226 -11.69 12.58 20.55
C VAL A 226 -10.18 12.37 20.50
N GLN A 227 -9.75 11.23 21.02
CA GLN A 227 -8.36 10.77 20.98
C GLN A 227 -8.02 10.14 19.62
N PRO A 228 -6.75 10.06 19.21
CA PRO A 228 -6.31 9.62 17.88
C PRO A 228 -6.36 8.08 17.70
N HIS A 229 -7.53 7.50 17.91
CA HIS A 229 -7.84 6.09 17.71
C HIS A 229 -8.59 5.85 16.40
N GLY A 230 -8.40 4.67 15.80
CA GLY A 230 -9.30 4.19 14.74
C GLY A 230 -10.66 3.80 15.32
N TYR A 231 -10.68 3.18 16.49
CA TYR A 231 -11.89 2.89 17.27
C TYR A 231 -11.67 3.13 18.77
N ALA A 232 -12.60 3.80 19.44
CA ALA A 232 -12.54 3.99 20.90
C ALA A 232 -13.93 4.07 21.53
N GLU A 233 -14.01 3.74 22.82
CA GLU A 233 -15.21 3.89 23.64
C GLU A 233 -14.99 4.99 24.68
N TYR A 234 -15.98 5.87 24.86
CA TYR A 234 -15.90 7.00 25.80
C TYR A 234 -17.02 6.93 26.82
N LYS A 235 -16.70 7.32 28.06
CA LYS A 235 -17.68 7.45 29.15
C LYS A 235 -18.62 8.63 28.94
N GLU A 236 -18.04 9.78 28.62
CA GLU A 236 -18.75 11.03 28.36
C GLU A 236 -18.87 11.28 26.86
N ALA A 237 -19.86 12.07 26.43
CA ALA A 237 -20.06 12.39 25.03
C ALA A 237 -18.83 13.16 24.47
N PRO A 238 -18.08 12.60 23.50
CA PRO A 238 -16.85 13.24 23.04
C PRO A 238 -17.11 14.42 22.08
N PHE A 239 -18.29 14.45 21.45
CA PHE A 239 -18.72 15.54 20.55
C PHE A 239 -20.25 15.69 20.53
N GLU A 240 -20.73 16.83 20.03
CA GLU A 240 -22.16 17.12 19.92
C GLU A 240 -22.84 16.14 18.95
N GLY A 241 -23.93 15.52 19.40
CA GLY A 241 -24.70 14.57 18.59
C GLY A 241 -24.22 13.11 18.71
N ALA A 242 -23.12 12.83 19.42
CA ALA A 242 -22.71 11.46 19.72
C ALA A 242 -23.84 10.70 20.46
N VAL A 243 -24.10 9.47 20.02
CA VAL A 243 -25.14 8.60 20.58
C VAL A 243 -24.48 7.50 21.40
N GLN A 244 -25.05 7.26 22.59
CA GLN A 244 -24.60 6.22 23.50
C GLN A 244 -25.22 4.86 23.12
N SER A 245 -24.45 3.79 23.23
CA SER A 245 -24.91 2.40 23.04
C SER A 245 -24.22 1.45 24.01
N GLU A 246 -24.80 0.26 24.21
CA GLU A 246 -24.26 -0.76 25.10
C GLU A 246 -23.03 -1.43 24.46
N ASN A 247 -21.88 -1.48 25.15
CA ASN A 247 -20.68 -2.20 24.71
C ASN A 247 -20.75 -3.70 25.05
N LEU A 248 -19.69 -4.46 24.72
CA LEU A 248 -19.65 -5.90 25.00
C LEU A 248 -19.65 -6.23 26.50
N ALA A 249 -19.25 -5.28 27.36
CA ALA A 249 -19.28 -5.43 28.81
C ALA A 249 -20.67 -5.10 29.42
N GLY A 250 -21.65 -4.70 28.60
CA GLY A 250 -22.98 -4.31 29.06
C GLY A 250 -23.04 -2.86 29.59
N GLU A 251 -22.03 -2.05 29.31
CA GLU A 251 -21.91 -0.67 29.77
C GLU A 251 -22.41 0.29 28.69
N GLN A 252 -23.08 1.36 29.11
CA GLN A 252 -23.51 2.42 28.21
C GLN A 252 -22.33 3.36 27.93
N VAL A 253 -21.83 3.36 26.69
CA VAL A 253 -20.67 4.14 26.26
C VAL A 253 -20.92 4.83 24.91
N TYR A 254 -20.09 5.80 24.57
CA TYR A 254 -20.06 6.39 23.23
C TYR A 254 -18.98 5.66 22.40
N LYS A 255 -19.42 4.80 21.48
CA LYS A 255 -18.52 4.11 20.54
C LYS A 255 -18.21 5.04 19.38
N VAL A 256 -16.94 5.30 19.11
CA VAL A 256 -16.51 6.19 18.02
C VAL A 256 -15.57 5.42 17.11
N PHE A 257 -15.86 5.43 15.81
CA PHE A 257 -14.99 4.92 14.76
C PHE A 257 -14.55 6.09 13.88
N ASN A 258 -13.25 6.36 13.82
CA ASN A 258 -12.69 7.33 12.90
C ASN A 258 -12.15 6.62 11.66
N ASN A 259 -12.89 6.71 10.57
CA ASN A 259 -12.55 5.99 9.35
C ASN A 259 -11.29 6.55 8.64
N ARG A 260 -10.63 7.58 9.16
CA ARG A 260 -9.36 8.12 8.62
C ARG A 260 -8.12 7.75 9.45
N ILE A 261 -8.29 7.03 10.56
CA ILE A 261 -7.20 6.58 11.43
C ILE A 261 -7.15 5.05 11.42
N GLY A 262 -5.96 4.49 11.19
CA GLY A 262 -5.74 3.05 11.24
C GLY A 262 -5.91 2.52 12.67
N MET A 263 -6.78 1.52 12.86
CA MET A 263 -6.98 0.86 14.15
C MET A 263 -5.71 0.13 14.59
N ASN A 264 -5.41 0.16 15.88
CA ASN A 264 -4.42 -0.74 16.45
C ASN A 264 -4.97 -2.18 16.54
N TRP A 265 -4.13 -3.13 16.96
CA TRP A 265 -4.52 -4.54 16.98
C TRP A 265 -5.64 -4.82 17.99
N GLU A 266 -5.57 -4.23 19.18
CA GLU A 266 -6.57 -4.30 20.26
C GLU A 266 -7.93 -3.79 19.78
N GLU A 267 -7.95 -2.58 19.21
CA GLU A 267 -9.12 -1.93 18.64
C GLU A 267 -9.75 -2.81 17.57
N GLN A 268 -8.93 -3.33 16.65
CA GLN A 268 -9.40 -4.13 15.54
C GLN A 268 -10.00 -5.46 16.01
N ARG A 269 -9.30 -6.23 16.86
CA ARG A 269 -9.83 -7.52 17.34
C ARG A 269 -11.06 -7.35 18.22
N TYR A 270 -11.14 -6.28 19.02
CA TYR A 270 -12.33 -5.95 19.81
C TYR A 270 -13.51 -5.59 18.90
N LEU A 271 -13.29 -4.76 17.88
CA LEU A 271 -14.33 -4.44 16.91
C LEU A 271 -14.82 -5.71 16.18
N PHE A 272 -13.91 -6.60 15.77
CA PHE A 272 -14.31 -7.88 15.17
C PHE A 272 -15.10 -8.77 16.14
N LYS A 273 -14.74 -8.75 17.43
CA LYS A 273 -15.48 -9.42 18.50
C LYS A 273 -16.91 -8.91 18.60
N CYS A 274 -17.14 -7.60 18.48
CA CYS A 274 -18.49 -6.99 18.46
C CYS A 274 -19.38 -7.55 17.34
N PHE A 275 -18.78 -7.92 16.21
CA PHE A 275 -19.42 -8.40 14.99
C PHE A 275 -19.30 -9.93 14.78
N THR A 276 -18.99 -10.67 15.85
CA THR A 276 -18.87 -12.13 15.81
C THR A 276 -19.88 -12.80 16.73
N LYS A 277 -20.70 -13.72 16.19
CA LYS A 277 -21.80 -14.39 16.93
C LYS A 277 -21.33 -15.23 18.12
N GLU A 278 -20.10 -15.74 18.11
CA GLU A 278 -19.54 -16.48 19.25
C GLU A 278 -19.47 -15.60 20.52
N TYR A 279 -19.19 -14.31 20.35
CA TYR A 279 -19.03 -13.37 21.47
C TYR A 279 -20.24 -12.46 21.67
N ASN A 280 -20.97 -12.14 20.60
CA ASN A 280 -22.13 -11.27 20.63
C ASN A 280 -23.36 -11.95 20.00
N SER A 281 -23.74 -13.10 20.56
CA SER A 281 -24.72 -14.03 19.98
C SER A 281 -26.10 -13.44 19.69
N SER A 282 -26.54 -12.45 20.46
CA SER A 282 -27.90 -11.90 20.39
C SER A 282 -27.97 -10.59 19.61
N SER A 283 -26.84 -9.89 19.41
CA SER A 283 -26.81 -8.55 18.80
C SER A 283 -25.89 -8.45 17.59
N SER A 284 -24.98 -9.42 17.34
CA SER A 284 -24.11 -9.40 16.17
C SER A 284 -24.91 -9.56 14.87
N PRO A 285 -24.83 -8.60 13.92
CA PRO A 285 -25.51 -8.72 12.64
C PRO A 285 -24.79 -9.69 11.68
N THR A 286 -23.50 -9.93 11.88
CA THR A 286 -22.63 -10.72 11.00
C THR A 286 -22.18 -12.02 11.66
N ASN A 287 -21.52 -12.91 10.90
CA ASN A 287 -20.93 -14.14 11.42
C ASN A 287 -19.52 -13.91 11.98
N TYR A 288 -18.73 -13.08 11.29
CA TYR A 288 -17.37 -12.70 11.66
C TYR A 288 -17.16 -11.20 11.45
N GLY A 289 -16.13 -10.62 12.07
CA GLY A 289 -15.73 -9.24 11.86
C GLY A 289 -15.03 -9.01 10.51
N PHE A 290 -14.20 -9.95 10.06
CA PHE A 290 -13.27 -9.68 8.95
C PHE A 290 -12.92 -10.91 8.09
N ALA A 291 -12.41 -10.64 6.89
CA ALA A 291 -11.77 -11.63 6.02
C ALA A 291 -10.57 -11.01 5.28
N SER A 292 -9.38 -11.61 5.40
CA SER A 292 -8.19 -11.23 4.62
C SER A 292 -7.11 -12.33 4.61
N GLU A 293 -6.39 -12.45 3.49
CA GLU A 293 -5.16 -13.27 3.39
C GLU A 293 -3.87 -12.55 3.71
N TYR A 294 -3.93 -11.24 3.88
CA TYR A 294 -2.74 -10.42 3.90
C TYR A 294 -2.33 -10.11 5.33
N TRP A 295 -1.20 -10.68 5.76
CA TRP A 295 -0.54 -10.39 7.05
C TRP A 295 0.30 -9.11 6.99
N PHE A 296 0.55 -8.56 5.80
CA PHE A 296 1.50 -7.48 5.53
C PHE A 296 1.32 -6.28 6.45
N ASN A 297 0.10 -5.75 6.58
CA ASN A 297 -0.14 -4.55 7.39
C ASN A 297 0.20 -4.77 8.88
N TYR A 298 -0.01 -5.97 9.42
CA TYR A 298 0.44 -6.33 10.76
C TYR A 298 1.97 -6.32 10.83
N GLY A 299 2.64 -7.14 10.01
CA GLY A 299 4.10 -7.29 10.07
C GLY A 299 4.85 -5.99 9.75
N TRP A 300 4.44 -5.30 8.69
CA TRP A 300 5.08 -4.09 8.19
C TRP A 300 4.88 -2.90 9.13
N SER A 301 3.76 -2.83 9.85
CA SER A 301 3.53 -1.77 10.83
C SER A 301 4.55 -1.78 11.97
N VAL A 302 5.11 -2.95 12.30
CA VAL A 302 6.19 -3.06 13.29
C VAL A 302 7.59 -3.13 12.67
N GLY A 303 7.74 -2.87 11.37
CA GLY A 303 9.05 -2.99 10.67
C GLY A 303 9.46 -4.41 10.31
N GLY A 304 8.60 -5.39 10.55
CA GLY A 304 8.84 -6.76 10.13
C GLY A 304 8.63 -6.92 8.64
N ASP A 305 9.30 -7.89 8.03
CA ASP A 305 8.95 -8.41 6.71
C ASP A 305 9.25 -9.92 6.63
N VAL A 306 8.86 -10.58 5.55
CA VAL A 306 9.09 -12.03 5.34
C VAL A 306 10.57 -12.36 5.14
N MET A 307 11.36 -11.38 4.73
CA MET A 307 12.80 -11.51 4.53
C MET A 307 13.54 -10.25 5.01
N GLY A 308 14.80 -10.41 5.41
CA GLY A 308 15.66 -9.32 5.83
C GLY A 308 17.09 -9.52 5.33
N PHE A 309 17.67 -8.50 4.69
CA PHE A 309 19.07 -8.56 4.26
C PHE A 309 19.98 -8.21 5.45
N ASN A 310 20.89 -9.11 5.83
CA ASN A 310 21.75 -8.93 7.01
C ASN A 310 23.11 -8.28 6.70
N GLY A 311 23.30 -7.76 5.48
CA GLY A 311 24.57 -7.21 4.99
C GLY A 311 25.38 -8.20 4.14
N GLN A 312 25.07 -9.50 4.22
CA GLN A 312 25.71 -10.53 3.41
C GLN A 312 24.69 -11.40 2.66
N ASP A 313 23.65 -11.85 3.35
CA ASP A 313 22.66 -12.82 2.88
C ASP A 313 21.25 -12.40 3.31
N TYR A 314 20.22 -13.08 2.77
CA TYR A 314 18.84 -12.90 3.19
C TYR A 314 18.45 -13.88 4.27
N ASP A 315 17.97 -13.39 5.41
CA ASP A 315 17.31 -14.19 6.43
C ASP A 315 15.81 -14.31 6.14
N PHE A 316 15.24 -15.47 6.48
CA PHE A 316 13.79 -15.66 6.48
C PHE A 316 13.26 -15.17 7.83
N THR A 317 12.52 -14.06 7.81
CA THR A 317 12.22 -13.27 9.02
C THR A 317 10.74 -13.25 9.39
N LEU A 318 9.86 -13.92 8.65
CA LEU A 318 8.40 -13.90 8.89
C LEU A 318 7.99 -14.22 10.35
N MET A 319 8.81 -14.97 11.08
CA MET A 319 8.59 -15.31 12.49
C MET A 319 9.79 -14.95 13.37
N ASP A 320 10.59 -13.95 12.99
CA ASP A 320 11.62 -13.39 13.87
C ASP A 320 10.97 -12.84 15.14
N ASP A 321 11.47 -13.29 16.28
CA ASP A 321 10.96 -12.96 17.60
C ASP A 321 11.71 -11.81 18.28
N SER A 322 12.82 -11.37 17.70
CA SER A 322 13.54 -10.23 18.25
C SER A 322 12.75 -8.94 18.04
N ALA A 323 12.75 -8.07 19.05
CA ALA A 323 12.07 -6.77 19.01
C ALA A 323 12.49 -5.94 17.80
N ASN A 324 11.56 -5.18 17.25
CA ASN A 324 11.86 -4.11 16.32
C ASN A 324 11.95 -2.77 17.06
N TYR A 325 12.26 -1.69 16.35
CA TYR A 325 12.61 -0.43 17.00
C TYR A 325 12.08 0.79 16.23
N ILE A 326 11.46 1.72 16.95
CA ILE A 326 11.15 3.08 16.47
C ILE A 326 12.22 4.04 17.00
N VAL A 327 12.71 4.91 16.14
CA VAL A 327 13.62 6.00 16.51
C VAL A 327 12.83 7.13 17.15
N THR A 328 13.24 7.58 18.33
CA THR A 328 12.52 8.59 19.12
C THR A 328 13.19 9.97 19.11
N LYS A 329 14.38 10.09 18.51
CA LYS A 329 15.13 11.34 18.39
C LYS A 329 15.71 11.52 16.99
N ASP A 330 15.54 12.72 16.44
CA ASP A 330 16.14 13.08 15.15
C ASP A 330 17.66 12.95 15.16
N GLY A 331 18.20 12.42 14.06
CA GLY A 331 19.64 12.29 13.87
C GLY A 331 20.26 11.11 14.61
N THR A 332 19.46 10.17 15.11
CA THR A 332 19.96 8.94 15.75
C THR A 332 20.70 8.11 14.72
N VAL A 333 21.95 7.70 15.04
CA VAL A 333 22.80 6.92 14.13
C VAL A 333 22.83 5.47 14.57
N ILE A 334 22.37 4.57 13.69
CA ILE A 334 22.25 3.12 13.92
C ILE A 334 22.96 2.42 12.77
N ASN A 335 23.97 1.60 13.09
CA ASN A 335 24.82 0.91 12.12
C ASN A 335 25.42 1.85 11.04
N GLY A 336 25.67 3.11 11.41
CA GLY A 336 26.22 4.13 10.51
C GLY A 336 25.19 4.87 9.64
N ASN A 337 23.91 4.49 9.69
CA ASN A 337 22.82 5.20 9.02
C ASN A 337 22.13 6.16 10.00
N THR A 338 21.76 7.35 9.50
CA THR A 338 21.06 8.37 10.28
C THR A 338 19.56 8.25 10.07
N TYR A 339 18.80 8.23 11.15
CA TYR A 339 17.35 8.13 11.17
C TYR A 339 16.70 9.39 11.74
N ALA A 340 15.50 9.71 11.27
CA ALA A 340 14.61 10.71 11.83
C ALA A 340 13.73 10.10 12.94
N ALA A 341 13.22 10.96 13.83
CA ALA A 341 12.20 10.56 14.79
C ALA A 341 10.94 10.02 14.09
N GLY A 342 10.41 8.90 14.59
CA GLY A 342 9.27 8.19 14.03
C GLY A 342 9.64 7.12 12.99
N GLU A 343 10.88 7.10 12.48
CA GLU A 343 11.30 6.05 11.57
C GLU A 343 11.51 4.71 12.29
N ILE A 344 11.15 3.63 11.61
CA ILE A 344 11.44 2.28 12.05
C ILE A 344 12.83 1.86 11.57
N VAL A 345 13.59 1.21 12.46
CA VAL A 345 14.94 0.73 12.17
C VAL A 345 14.90 -0.46 11.21
N ARG A 346 15.63 -0.36 10.10
CA ARG A 346 15.74 -1.41 9.09
C ARG A 346 16.34 -2.68 9.65
N TYR A 347 15.91 -3.83 9.13
CA TYR A 347 16.44 -5.13 9.55
C TYR A 347 17.97 -5.20 9.50
N GLU A 348 18.58 -4.74 8.40
CA GLU A 348 20.05 -4.74 8.22
C GLU A 348 20.76 -4.00 9.35
N ASP A 349 20.22 -2.86 9.79
CA ASP A 349 20.82 -2.05 10.84
C ASP A 349 20.52 -2.61 12.23
N LYS A 350 19.30 -3.13 12.44
CA LYS A 350 18.89 -3.83 13.66
C LYS A 350 19.85 -4.97 14.01
N VAL A 351 20.17 -5.84 13.05
CA VAL A 351 20.99 -7.04 13.33
C VAL A 351 22.49 -6.76 13.40
N ASN A 352 22.96 -5.66 12.80
CA ASN A 352 24.38 -5.29 12.78
C ASN A 352 24.76 -4.23 13.82
N GLN A 353 23.79 -3.52 14.41
CA GLN A 353 24.03 -2.59 15.49
C GLN A 353 24.17 -3.35 16.82
N SER A 354 25.34 -3.25 17.45
CA SER A 354 25.50 -3.72 18.82
C SER A 354 24.60 -2.91 19.75
N ASN A 355 24.11 -3.51 20.84
CA ASN A 355 23.47 -2.80 21.95
C ASN A 355 22.25 -1.92 21.59
N ILE A 356 21.58 -2.14 20.44
CA ILE A 356 20.41 -1.36 19.98
C ILE A 356 19.32 -1.24 21.05
N ALA A 357 19.02 -2.33 21.76
CA ALA A 357 18.03 -2.37 22.84
C ALA A 357 18.29 -1.42 24.03
N SER A 358 19.49 -0.83 24.10
CA SER A 358 19.90 0.08 25.18
C SER A 358 20.35 1.45 24.68
N MET A 359 20.18 1.72 23.39
CA MET A 359 20.53 3.02 22.80
C MET A 359 19.55 4.10 23.25
N ASP A 360 20.09 5.30 23.50
CA ASP A 360 19.28 6.50 23.65
C ASP A 360 18.67 6.89 22.29
N GLY A 361 17.45 7.39 22.30
CA GLY A 361 16.74 7.77 21.06
C GLY A 361 16.14 6.60 20.28
N VAL A 362 15.98 5.43 20.91
CA VAL A 362 15.37 4.24 20.31
C VAL A 362 14.38 3.62 21.30
N TYR A 363 13.21 3.22 20.81
CA TYR A 363 12.16 2.55 21.57
C TYR A 363 11.86 1.18 20.98
N ALA A 364 11.86 0.14 21.83
CA ALA A 364 11.58 -1.23 21.41
C ALA A 364 10.07 -1.42 21.21
N ILE A 365 9.69 -1.97 20.06
CA ILE A 365 8.32 -2.32 19.70
C ILE A 365 8.21 -3.82 19.42
N GLU A 366 6.98 -4.26 19.14
CA GLU A 366 6.66 -5.67 18.92
C GLU A 366 7.48 -6.33 17.79
N SER A 367 7.70 -7.63 17.94
CA SER A 367 8.35 -8.45 16.92
C SER A 367 7.38 -8.82 15.79
N ILE A 368 7.92 -9.20 14.62
CA ILE A 368 7.08 -9.73 13.54
C ILE A 368 6.42 -11.06 13.93
N TYR A 369 7.06 -11.89 14.76
CA TYR A 369 6.39 -13.04 15.36
C TYR A 369 5.09 -12.64 16.06
N ASN A 370 5.10 -11.60 16.89
CA ASN A 370 3.89 -11.15 17.58
C ASN A 370 2.85 -10.56 16.62
N ALA A 371 3.28 -9.80 15.62
CA ALA A 371 2.39 -9.26 14.59
C ALA A 371 1.69 -10.38 13.77
N VAL A 372 2.44 -11.38 13.32
CA VAL A 372 1.90 -12.50 12.53
C VAL A 372 1.06 -13.42 13.42
N LYS A 373 1.46 -13.65 14.67
CA LYS A 373 0.66 -14.38 15.65
C LYS A 373 -0.69 -13.70 15.88
N GLU A 374 -0.73 -12.37 16.01
CA GLU A 374 -1.98 -11.60 16.13
C GLU A 374 -2.88 -11.81 14.89
N TYR A 375 -2.33 -11.61 13.69
CA TYR A 375 -3.03 -11.85 12.43
C TYR A 375 -3.59 -13.28 12.28
N LEU A 376 -2.83 -14.28 12.73
CA LEU A 376 -3.29 -15.67 12.76
C LEU A 376 -4.39 -15.85 13.80
N SER A 377 -4.21 -15.27 14.99
CA SER A 377 -5.13 -15.45 16.11
C SER A 377 -6.52 -14.92 15.78
N VAL A 378 -6.66 -13.78 15.09
CA VAL A 378 -7.98 -13.29 14.67
C VAL A 378 -8.76 -14.28 13.79
N GLN A 379 -8.08 -15.09 12.97
CA GLN A 379 -8.72 -16.03 12.04
C GLN A 379 -8.85 -17.47 12.55
N VAL A 380 -7.91 -17.91 13.39
CA VAL A 380 -7.89 -19.29 13.88
C VAL A 380 -9.08 -19.52 14.83
N PRO A 381 -9.82 -20.64 14.70
CA PRO A 381 -10.92 -20.96 15.61
C PRO A 381 -10.46 -21.12 17.07
N THR A 382 -11.32 -20.78 18.02
CA THR A 382 -11.03 -20.78 19.47
C THR A 382 -10.60 -22.13 20.04
N ALA A 383 -11.04 -23.23 19.43
CA ALA A 383 -10.64 -24.58 19.82
C ALA A 383 -9.17 -24.89 19.49
N ASN A 384 -8.59 -24.21 18.50
CA ASN A 384 -7.29 -24.54 17.93
C ASN A 384 -6.18 -23.71 18.58
N THR A 385 -4.98 -24.29 18.60
CA THR A 385 -3.77 -23.64 19.10
C THR A 385 -3.07 -22.94 17.94
N VAL A 386 -2.76 -21.66 18.10
CA VAL A 386 -1.95 -20.87 17.16
C VAL A 386 -0.47 -21.22 17.35
N ASP A 387 -0.02 -21.23 18.62
CA ASP A 387 1.35 -21.64 18.96
C ASP A 387 1.49 -21.98 20.45
N VAL A 388 2.59 -22.63 20.82
CA VAL A 388 3.01 -22.81 22.22
C VAL A 388 4.44 -22.31 22.37
N LYS A 389 4.64 -21.27 23.17
CA LYS A 389 5.94 -20.61 23.34
C LYS A 389 6.15 -20.16 24.76
N ASP A 390 7.35 -20.40 25.30
CA ASP A 390 7.73 -20.08 26.68
C ASP A 390 6.74 -20.58 27.75
N GLY A 391 6.10 -21.71 27.49
CA GLY A 391 5.09 -22.31 28.38
C GLY A 391 3.69 -21.69 28.28
N VAL A 392 3.50 -20.67 27.43
CA VAL A 392 2.21 -20.04 27.13
C VAL A 392 1.61 -20.71 25.89
N THR A 393 0.32 -21.05 25.97
CA THR A 393 -0.46 -21.57 24.82
C THR A 393 -1.30 -20.44 24.25
N TYR A 394 -1.03 -20.05 23.01
CA TYR A 394 -1.81 -19.05 22.28
C TYR A 394 -2.94 -19.75 21.52
N LYS A 395 -4.17 -19.29 21.74
CA LYS A 395 -5.38 -19.81 21.09
C LYS A 395 -5.89 -18.84 20.05
N GLY A 396 -6.64 -19.37 19.09
CA GLY A 396 -7.38 -18.54 18.16
C GLY A 396 -8.46 -17.71 18.86
N TYR A 397 -8.76 -16.56 18.28
CA TYR A 397 -9.84 -15.66 18.66
C TYR A 397 -11.12 -15.97 17.89
N GLY A 398 -11.05 -16.54 16.68
CA GLY A 398 -12.23 -16.92 15.89
C GLY A 398 -13.14 -15.75 15.49
N VAL A 399 -12.60 -14.53 15.38
CA VAL A 399 -13.35 -13.31 15.05
C VAL A 399 -13.25 -12.90 13.58
N ALA A 400 -12.42 -13.59 12.80
CA ALA A 400 -12.29 -13.44 11.36
C ALA A 400 -12.35 -14.82 10.68
N THR A 401 -12.65 -14.85 9.39
CA THR A 401 -12.64 -16.09 8.60
C THR A 401 -11.34 -16.19 7.77
N PRO A 402 -10.67 -17.36 7.77
CA PRO A 402 -9.54 -17.61 6.86
C PRO A 402 -9.99 -17.92 5.42
N GLU A 403 -11.27 -18.23 5.22
CA GLU A 403 -11.81 -18.48 3.89
C GLU A 403 -11.87 -17.19 3.08
N LEU A 404 -11.64 -17.26 1.76
CA LEU A 404 -11.65 -16.07 0.88
C LEU A 404 -12.46 -16.21 -0.40
N GLY A 405 -12.80 -17.44 -0.82
CA GLY A 405 -13.39 -17.71 -2.14
C GLY A 405 -14.72 -17.00 -2.41
N SER A 406 -15.31 -16.33 -1.42
CA SER A 406 -16.51 -15.50 -1.55
C SER A 406 -16.50 -14.27 -0.63
N ALA A 407 -15.33 -13.76 -0.22
CA ALA A 407 -15.23 -12.67 0.75
C ALA A 407 -16.04 -11.42 0.36
N ASP A 408 -15.95 -10.99 -0.91
CA ASP A 408 -16.75 -9.87 -1.42
C ASP A 408 -18.26 -10.12 -1.33
N ASN A 409 -18.69 -11.34 -1.63
CA ASN A 409 -20.09 -11.71 -1.53
C ASN A 409 -20.55 -11.78 -0.07
N TRP A 410 -19.71 -12.27 0.84
CA TRP A 410 -20.01 -12.27 2.28
C TRP A 410 -20.14 -10.85 2.82
N PHE A 411 -19.30 -9.93 2.38
CA PHE A 411 -19.43 -8.52 2.72
C PHE A 411 -20.75 -7.93 2.19
N ASN A 412 -21.05 -8.12 0.91
CA ASN A 412 -22.29 -7.63 0.28
C ASN A 412 -23.57 -8.27 0.87
N THR A 413 -23.47 -9.45 1.46
CA THR A 413 -24.59 -10.16 2.10
C THR A 413 -24.58 -10.06 3.63
N ALA A 414 -23.82 -9.12 4.20
CA ALA A 414 -23.75 -8.87 5.64
C ALA A 414 -23.38 -10.12 6.47
N GLN A 415 -22.49 -10.96 5.96
CA GLN A 415 -21.91 -12.09 6.71
C GLN A 415 -20.59 -11.71 7.39
N ILE A 416 -19.90 -10.70 6.88
CA ILE A 416 -18.72 -10.05 7.50
C ILE A 416 -18.91 -8.53 7.46
N VAL A 417 -18.38 -7.83 8.47
CA VAL A 417 -18.56 -6.36 8.56
C VAL A 417 -17.44 -5.58 7.87
N MET A 418 -16.26 -6.20 7.71
CA MET A 418 -15.12 -5.61 7.00
C MET A 418 -14.46 -6.64 6.08
N VAL A 419 -13.83 -6.17 5.00
CA VAL A 419 -13.04 -7.01 4.08
C VAL A 419 -11.96 -6.16 3.40
N ARG A 420 -10.84 -6.78 3.01
CA ARG A 420 -9.80 -6.06 2.26
C ARG A 420 -10.29 -5.65 0.87
N GLY A 421 -9.99 -4.41 0.49
CA GLY A 421 -10.28 -3.80 -0.80
C GLY A 421 -9.03 -3.32 -1.51
N THR A 422 -9.19 -2.97 -2.79
CA THR A 422 -8.15 -2.41 -3.67
C THR A 422 -8.77 -1.35 -4.58
N THR A 423 -7.96 -0.46 -5.15
CA THR A 423 -8.43 0.60 -6.06
C THR A 423 -9.19 0.06 -7.27
N GLU A 424 -8.69 -1.01 -7.90
CA GLU A 424 -9.37 -1.65 -9.03
C GLU A 424 -10.77 -2.20 -8.68
N GLY A 425 -11.01 -2.51 -7.40
CA GLY A 425 -12.29 -3.01 -6.90
C GLY A 425 -13.33 -1.92 -6.64
N ILE A 426 -12.93 -0.64 -6.56
CA ILE A 426 -13.82 0.46 -6.17
C ILE A 426 -14.98 0.61 -7.15
N ARG A 427 -14.70 0.63 -8.46
CA ARG A 427 -15.72 0.78 -9.50
C ARG A 427 -16.81 -0.29 -9.37
N ASN A 428 -16.40 -1.56 -9.24
CA ASN A 428 -17.34 -2.67 -9.11
C ASN A 428 -18.20 -2.55 -7.85
N ARG A 429 -17.65 -1.96 -6.77
CA ARG A 429 -18.40 -1.72 -5.55
C ARG A 429 -19.45 -0.61 -5.74
N PHE A 430 -19.12 0.47 -6.45
CA PHE A 430 -20.09 1.52 -6.80
C PHE A 430 -21.22 1.03 -7.72
N GLU A 431 -20.94 0.07 -8.59
CA GLU A 431 -21.94 -0.52 -9.49
C GLU A 431 -22.82 -1.59 -8.78
N SER A 432 -22.56 -1.90 -7.51
CA SER A 432 -23.33 -2.91 -6.75
C SER A 432 -24.61 -2.36 -6.12
N ASP A 433 -25.61 -3.23 -5.93
CA ASP A 433 -26.88 -2.86 -5.27
C ASP A 433 -26.70 -2.41 -3.80
N SER A 434 -25.60 -2.82 -3.15
CA SER A 434 -25.24 -2.46 -1.78
C SER A 434 -24.29 -1.25 -1.71
N ALA A 435 -24.19 -0.44 -2.77
CA ALA A 435 -23.20 0.64 -2.83
C ALA A 435 -23.39 1.72 -1.74
N ALA A 436 -24.62 1.90 -1.27
CA ALA A 436 -24.92 2.84 -0.20
C ALA A 436 -24.42 2.35 1.18
N ASP A 437 -24.26 1.04 1.37
CA ASP A 437 -24.02 0.44 2.69
C ASP A 437 -22.56 0.41 3.12
N PHE A 438 -21.60 0.67 2.22
CA PHE A 438 -20.17 0.54 2.50
C PHE A 438 -19.47 1.90 2.54
N ASP A 439 -18.35 1.96 3.24
CA ASP A 439 -17.35 3.02 3.07
C ASP A 439 -15.93 2.45 3.29
N ILE A 440 -14.91 3.30 3.22
CA ILE A 440 -13.49 2.95 3.18
C ILE A 440 -12.81 3.40 4.46
N CYS A 441 -11.94 2.56 4.99
CA CYS A 441 -11.03 2.94 6.07
C CYS A 441 -9.61 2.39 5.83
N PRO A 442 -8.60 2.96 6.51
CA PRO A 442 -7.22 2.49 6.42
C PRO A 442 -7.08 1.04 6.86
N ALA A 443 -5.96 0.45 6.46
CA ALA A 443 -5.49 -0.76 7.11
C ALA A 443 -5.10 -0.49 8.57
N GLU A 444 -5.07 -1.56 9.35
CA GLU A 444 -4.54 -1.58 10.70
C GLU A 444 -3.10 -1.06 10.76
N THR A 445 -2.77 -0.43 11.89
CA THR A 445 -1.44 0.15 12.15
C THR A 445 -1.07 -0.10 13.61
N TYR A 446 0.15 -0.55 13.87
CA TYR A 446 0.66 -0.66 15.23
C TYR A 446 0.66 0.70 15.93
N ARG A 447 0.06 0.79 17.13
CA ARG A 447 0.01 2.00 17.95
C ARG A 447 0.04 1.60 19.42
N GLU A 448 0.86 2.27 20.22
CA GLU A 448 0.82 2.14 21.67
C GLU A 448 0.09 3.31 22.32
N TYR A 449 -0.77 3.01 23.30
CA TYR A 449 -1.48 4.00 24.10
C TYR A 449 -1.05 3.91 25.57
N GLU A 450 -1.07 5.04 26.27
CA GLU A 450 -0.70 5.10 27.68
C GLU A 450 -1.62 4.22 28.53
N GLY A 451 -1.02 3.34 29.34
CA GLY A 451 -1.75 2.36 30.15
C GLY A 451 -2.31 1.15 29.37
N GLY A 452 -2.10 1.06 28.05
CA GLY A 452 -2.59 -0.03 27.19
C GLY A 452 -4.11 -0.01 26.97
N SER A 453 -4.58 -0.64 25.90
CA SER A 453 -5.97 -0.46 25.42
C SER A 453 -7.02 -1.41 26.02
N VAL A 454 -6.62 -2.50 26.69
CA VAL A 454 -7.55 -3.55 27.12
C VAL A 454 -7.55 -3.79 28.62
N TYR A 455 -8.66 -4.31 29.13
CA TYR A 455 -8.79 -4.88 30.47
C TYR A 455 -9.49 -6.24 30.42
N TYR A 456 -9.41 -7.01 31.50
CA TYR A 456 -10.04 -8.33 31.60
C TYR A 456 -11.06 -8.37 32.72
N ASP A 457 -12.28 -8.84 32.43
CA ASP A 457 -13.27 -9.18 33.45
C ASP A 457 -13.19 -10.68 33.79
N GLY A 458 -12.36 -11.02 34.77
CA GLY A 458 -12.13 -12.40 35.20
C GLY A 458 -10.79 -12.96 34.73
N GLU A 459 -10.80 -14.19 34.19
CA GLU A 459 -9.57 -14.83 33.70
C GLU A 459 -9.02 -14.09 32.47
N GLU A 460 -7.71 -13.87 32.41
CA GLU A 460 -7.00 -13.25 31.28
C GLU A 460 -7.08 -14.13 30.02
N THR A 461 -8.21 -14.03 29.34
CA THR A 461 -8.55 -14.76 28.13
C THR A 461 -9.23 -13.82 27.16
N PHE A 462 -9.12 -14.10 25.86
CA PHE A 462 -9.77 -13.26 24.85
C PHE A 462 -11.30 -13.16 25.03
N ALA A 463 -11.95 -14.19 25.58
CA ALA A 463 -13.38 -14.15 25.88
C ALA A 463 -13.74 -13.04 26.89
N ASN A 464 -12.87 -12.82 27.88
CA ASN A 464 -13.04 -11.85 28.95
C ASN A 464 -12.30 -10.52 28.69
N GLU A 465 -11.66 -10.37 27.53
CA GLU A 465 -10.95 -9.15 27.14
C GLU A 465 -11.93 -8.10 26.60
N TYR A 466 -11.82 -6.87 27.07
CA TYR A 466 -12.62 -5.73 26.65
C TYR A 466 -11.73 -4.51 26.42
N LEU A 467 -12.19 -3.58 25.58
CA LEU A 467 -11.50 -2.30 25.37
C LEU A 467 -11.73 -1.39 26.59
N LYS A 468 -10.68 -0.72 27.06
CA LYS A 468 -10.81 0.30 28.10
C LYS A 468 -11.62 1.49 27.59
N VAL A 469 -12.51 2.00 28.43
CA VAL A 469 -13.36 3.16 28.16
C VAL A 469 -12.61 4.43 28.59
N ILE A 470 -12.46 5.38 27.68
CA ILE A 470 -11.82 6.67 27.94
C ILE A 470 -12.65 7.45 28.96
N GLY A 471 -12.00 7.90 30.04
CA GLY A 471 -12.62 8.54 31.20
C GLY A 471 -13.08 7.59 32.31
N GLU A 472 -12.88 6.27 32.15
CA GLU A 472 -13.06 5.31 33.26
C GLU A 472 -11.77 5.06 34.04
N THR A 473 -11.92 4.55 35.27
CA THR A 473 -10.78 4.27 36.17
C THR A 473 -10.40 2.80 36.15
N TYR A 474 -9.13 2.53 35.82
CA TYR A 474 -8.51 1.21 35.85
C TYR A 474 -7.28 1.27 36.76
N ASP A 475 -7.11 0.30 37.65
CA ASP A 475 -5.98 0.23 38.59
C ASP A 475 -5.74 1.51 39.43
N GLY A 476 -6.80 2.29 39.65
CA GLY A 476 -6.76 3.53 40.44
C GLY A 476 -6.40 4.79 39.65
N GLU A 477 -6.21 4.68 38.34
CA GLU A 477 -5.92 5.81 37.44
C GLU A 477 -7.00 5.93 36.35
N GLU A 478 -7.31 7.16 35.95
CA GLU A 478 -8.23 7.41 34.83
C GLU A 478 -7.52 7.09 33.52
N TYR A 479 -8.15 6.28 32.66
CA TYR A 479 -7.65 5.98 31.34
C TYR A 479 -7.99 7.12 30.37
N THR A 480 -6.96 7.79 29.86
CA THR A 480 -7.11 8.96 28.99
C THR A 480 -7.21 8.62 27.51
N GLY A 481 -6.78 7.42 27.11
CA GLY A 481 -6.64 7.05 25.69
C GLY A 481 -5.55 7.83 24.96
N GLU A 482 -4.63 8.47 25.68
CA GLU A 482 -3.57 9.23 25.03
C GLU A 482 -2.59 8.29 24.31
N LEU A 483 -2.23 8.69 23.09
CA LEU A 483 -1.18 8.03 22.33
C LEU A 483 0.14 8.14 23.09
N LYS A 484 0.88 7.04 23.17
CA LYS A 484 2.16 7.01 23.87
C LYS A 484 3.19 7.84 23.13
N VAL A 485 3.91 8.68 23.87
CA VAL A 485 4.94 9.57 23.32
C VAL A 485 6.25 9.38 24.09
N VAL A 486 7.33 9.04 23.37
CA VAL A 486 8.67 8.88 23.93
C VAL A 486 9.61 9.88 23.27
N ASP A 487 10.32 10.69 24.07
CA ASP A 487 11.18 11.78 23.59
C ASP A 487 10.49 12.78 22.63
N GLY A 488 9.17 12.93 22.74
CA GLY A 488 8.37 13.78 21.84
C GLY A 488 7.91 13.09 20.55
N THR A 489 8.23 11.81 20.38
CA THR A 489 7.84 10.98 19.22
C THR A 489 6.68 10.06 19.59
N PRO A 490 5.55 10.13 18.87
CA PRO A 490 4.47 9.15 19.01
C PRO A 490 4.93 7.73 18.66
N ILE A 491 4.53 6.73 19.45
CA ILE A 491 4.82 5.33 19.16
C ILE A 491 3.75 4.78 18.22
N VAL A 492 3.93 5.09 16.94
CA VAL A 492 3.08 4.68 15.82
C VAL A 492 3.95 3.97 14.80
N GLY A 493 3.50 2.80 14.38
CA GLY A 493 4.14 2.00 13.36
C GLY A 493 3.89 2.51 11.94
N ASN A 494 4.50 1.84 10.96
CA ASN A 494 4.29 2.19 9.55
C ASN A 494 2.82 1.95 9.15
N THR A 495 2.21 2.91 8.45
CA THR A 495 0.87 2.76 7.82
C THR A 495 0.95 2.06 6.45
N THR A 496 2.06 1.37 6.19
CA THR A 496 2.36 0.81 4.88
C THR A 496 1.40 -0.32 4.51
N THR A 497 0.93 -0.31 3.26
CA THR A 497 0.00 -1.32 2.76
C THR A 497 0.52 -2.02 1.52
N ALA A 498 0.09 -3.26 1.30
CA ALA A 498 0.48 -4.00 0.11
C ALA A 498 -0.24 -3.45 -1.12
N GLY A 499 0.44 -3.49 -2.26
CA GLY A 499 -0.17 -3.15 -3.54
C GLY A 499 0.73 -3.52 -4.70
N ILE A 500 0.27 -3.13 -5.88
CA ILE A 500 1.07 -3.13 -7.11
C ILE A 500 1.23 -1.70 -7.60
N SER A 501 2.29 -1.44 -8.34
CA SER A 501 2.52 -0.19 -9.05
C SER A 501 2.75 -0.47 -10.52
N GLN A 502 2.25 0.45 -11.36
CA GLN A 502 2.58 0.49 -12.77
C GLN A 502 3.43 1.73 -13.06
N GLY A 503 4.36 1.58 -13.99
CA GLY A 503 5.34 2.59 -14.36
C GLY A 503 5.63 2.57 -15.85
N LEU A 504 6.28 3.62 -16.32
CA LEU A 504 6.73 3.77 -17.70
C LEU A 504 8.24 3.55 -17.76
N VAL A 505 8.68 2.80 -18.77
CA VAL A 505 10.09 2.57 -19.07
C VAL A 505 10.39 2.94 -20.52
N ILE A 506 11.66 3.26 -20.79
CA ILE A 506 12.19 3.41 -22.14
C ILE A 506 12.97 2.14 -22.49
N PRO A 507 12.55 1.33 -23.48
CA PRO A 507 13.34 0.20 -23.95
C PRO A 507 14.70 0.65 -24.50
N ALA A 508 15.79 0.09 -24.00
CA ALA A 508 17.15 0.40 -24.46
C ALA A 508 17.39 0.01 -25.94
N CYS A 509 16.53 -0.85 -26.50
CA CYS A 509 16.58 -1.21 -27.92
C CYS A 509 15.84 -0.22 -28.84
N SER A 510 15.18 0.80 -28.27
CA SER A 510 14.49 1.82 -29.06
C SER A 510 15.45 2.90 -29.58
N ASP A 511 14.98 3.66 -30.56
CA ASP A 511 15.72 4.73 -31.25
C ASP A 511 16.34 5.73 -30.25
N PRO A 512 17.68 5.79 -30.15
CA PRO A 512 18.38 6.70 -29.24
C PRO A 512 18.10 8.18 -29.51
N ASP A 513 17.80 8.56 -30.75
CA ASP A 513 17.46 9.94 -31.11
C ASP A 513 16.08 10.34 -30.55
N LYS A 514 15.29 9.37 -30.06
CA LYS A 514 13.96 9.57 -29.45
C LYS A 514 13.94 9.45 -27.93
N TYR A 515 15.07 9.18 -27.27
CA TYR A 515 15.10 9.01 -25.81
C TYR A 515 14.66 10.25 -25.04
N GLN A 516 15.10 11.43 -25.47
CA GLN A 516 14.66 12.68 -24.82
C GLN A 516 13.15 12.88 -24.99
N ALA A 517 12.62 12.72 -26.20
CA ALA A 517 11.18 12.85 -26.46
C ALA A 517 10.34 11.84 -25.64
N ALA A 518 10.85 10.62 -25.45
CA ALA A 518 10.23 9.61 -24.61
C ALA A 518 10.28 9.99 -23.12
N TRP A 519 11.40 10.57 -22.67
CA TRP A 519 11.52 11.10 -21.31
C TRP A 519 10.56 12.26 -21.06
N ASP A 520 10.47 13.24 -21.96
CA ASP A 520 9.60 14.42 -21.80
C ASP A 520 8.13 14.00 -21.59
N PHE A 521 7.67 12.97 -22.31
CA PHE A 521 6.35 12.39 -22.05
C PHE A 521 6.25 11.71 -20.68
N ILE A 522 7.24 10.91 -20.28
CA ILE A 522 7.24 10.22 -18.98
C ILE A 522 7.29 11.22 -17.82
N SER A 523 8.10 12.28 -17.91
CA SER A 523 8.22 13.29 -16.86
C SER A 523 6.94 14.12 -16.72
N TRP A 524 6.28 14.44 -17.84
CA TRP A 524 4.94 15.04 -17.81
C TRP A 524 3.89 14.12 -17.18
N VAL A 525 3.92 12.81 -17.48
CA VAL A 525 3.02 11.83 -16.84
C VAL A 525 3.24 11.74 -15.32
N ALA A 526 4.48 11.89 -14.86
CA ALA A 526 4.83 11.87 -13.44
C ALA A 526 4.39 13.14 -12.69
N THR A 527 4.10 14.22 -13.42
CA THR A 527 3.68 15.51 -12.88
C THR A 527 2.21 15.79 -13.26
N GLU A 528 1.95 16.62 -14.28
CA GLU A 528 0.60 17.03 -14.65
C GLU A 528 -0.28 15.90 -15.18
N GLY A 529 0.30 14.85 -15.78
CA GLY A 529 -0.46 13.71 -16.30
C GLY A 529 -1.15 12.88 -15.20
N GLN A 530 -0.71 12.99 -13.95
CA GLN A 530 -1.30 12.29 -12.80
C GLN A 530 -2.79 12.58 -12.60
N GLN A 531 -3.27 13.78 -12.97
CA GLN A 531 -4.69 14.12 -12.90
C GLN A 531 -5.57 13.24 -13.80
N TYR A 532 -5.01 12.69 -14.89
CA TYR A 532 -5.72 11.77 -15.77
C TYR A 532 -5.65 10.33 -15.24
N ILE A 533 -4.57 9.97 -14.54
CA ILE A 533 -4.46 8.67 -13.86
C ILE A 533 -5.59 8.49 -12.84
N ALA A 534 -6.01 9.57 -12.17
CA ALA A 534 -7.14 9.59 -11.24
C ALA A 534 -8.44 9.01 -11.84
N TYR A 535 -8.63 9.13 -13.15
CA TYR A 535 -9.82 8.65 -13.87
C TYR A 535 -9.68 7.25 -14.47
N THR A 536 -8.53 6.58 -14.30
CA THR A 536 -8.33 5.23 -14.85
C THR A 536 -9.26 4.19 -14.23
N ASN A 537 -9.73 4.44 -12.99
CA ASN A 537 -10.56 3.52 -12.20
C ASN A 537 -9.95 2.12 -11.98
N THR A 538 -8.68 1.96 -12.33
CA THR A 538 -7.89 0.73 -12.13
C THR A 538 -6.68 0.97 -11.24
N LEU A 539 -6.27 2.23 -11.09
CA LEU A 539 -5.13 2.67 -10.30
C LEU A 539 -5.45 4.00 -9.62
N SER A 540 -4.85 4.22 -8.47
CA SER A 540 -4.72 5.52 -7.81
C SER A 540 -3.51 6.24 -8.40
N PRO A 541 -3.53 7.58 -8.51
CA PRO A 541 -2.34 8.38 -8.79
C PRO A 541 -1.21 8.08 -7.79
N VAL A 542 0.03 8.41 -8.16
CA VAL A 542 1.20 8.24 -7.27
C VAL A 542 1.73 9.56 -6.72
N ALA A 543 1.46 10.69 -7.38
CA ALA A 543 1.86 12.00 -6.86
C ALA A 543 0.95 12.41 -5.70
N THR A 544 1.54 12.73 -4.54
CA THR A 544 0.78 13.07 -3.32
C THR A 544 -0.06 14.33 -3.50
N ASP A 545 0.41 15.32 -4.25
CA ASP A 545 -0.35 16.55 -4.49
C ASP A 545 -1.61 16.29 -5.31
N VAL A 546 -1.62 15.25 -6.16
CA VAL A 546 -2.83 14.86 -6.89
C VAL A 546 -3.72 14.00 -6.02
N LEU A 547 -3.14 13.05 -5.28
CA LEU A 547 -3.87 12.18 -4.34
C LEU A 547 -4.73 13.00 -3.37
N PHE A 548 -4.16 14.02 -2.73
CA PHE A 548 -4.82 14.82 -1.69
C PHE A 548 -5.42 16.15 -2.21
N SER A 549 -5.91 16.17 -3.45
CA SER A 549 -6.56 17.37 -4.04
C SER A 549 -7.95 17.10 -4.61
N ASP A 550 -8.61 18.18 -5.04
CA ASP A 550 -9.78 18.23 -5.94
C ASP A 550 -9.67 17.34 -7.20
N ALA A 551 -8.49 16.88 -7.59
CA ALA A 551 -8.35 15.93 -8.69
C ALA A 551 -8.77 14.50 -8.30
N TYR A 552 -8.68 14.13 -7.01
CA TYR A 552 -8.90 12.76 -6.53
C TYR A 552 -9.74 12.66 -5.26
N VAL A 553 -9.19 12.92 -4.07
CA VAL A 553 -9.90 12.73 -2.79
C VAL A 553 -11.12 13.64 -2.65
N GLU A 554 -11.02 14.88 -3.10
CA GLU A 554 -12.10 15.88 -2.99
C GLU A 554 -13.01 15.87 -4.24
N ASN A 555 -12.75 14.96 -5.20
CA ASN A 555 -13.48 14.88 -6.46
C ASN A 555 -14.74 14.03 -6.33
N GLU A 556 -15.91 14.66 -6.20
CA GLU A 556 -17.19 13.95 -6.05
C GLU A 556 -17.54 12.99 -7.19
N ALA A 557 -17.04 13.22 -8.42
CA ALA A 557 -17.27 12.29 -9.53
C ALA A 557 -16.51 10.97 -9.35
N ILE A 558 -15.40 11.00 -8.59
CA ILE A 558 -14.56 9.85 -8.27
C ILE A 558 -14.96 9.27 -6.91
N ALA A 559 -15.00 10.11 -5.88
CA ALA A 559 -15.22 9.71 -4.49
C ALA A 559 -16.66 9.30 -4.19
N GLN A 560 -17.65 9.92 -4.85
CA GLN A 560 -19.08 9.65 -4.69
C GLN A 560 -19.52 9.59 -3.21
N GLY A 561 -19.05 10.55 -2.41
CA GLY A 561 -19.31 10.63 -0.97
C GLY A 561 -18.64 9.55 -0.11
N LYS A 562 -17.69 8.76 -0.63
CA LYS A 562 -16.90 7.79 0.14
C LYS A 562 -15.57 8.37 0.60
N ASN A 563 -14.98 7.77 1.63
CA ASN A 563 -13.74 8.19 2.25
C ASN A 563 -12.49 7.88 1.39
N PHE A 564 -12.33 8.61 0.29
CA PHE A 564 -11.16 8.47 -0.57
C PHE A 564 -9.86 8.93 0.09
N TYR A 565 -9.92 9.68 1.20
CA TYR A 565 -8.74 10.00 2.00
C TYR A 565 -7.99 8.73 2.41
N ALA A 566 -8.71 7.68 2.83
CA ALA A 566 -8.11 6.40 3.17
C ALA A 566 -7.43 5.75 1.95
N VAL A 567 -8.02 5.84 0.76
CA VAL A 567 -7.42 5.34 -0.49
C VAL A 567 -6.13 6.11 -0.80
N ALA A 568 -6.15 7.44 -0.70
CA ALA A 568 -4.99 8.29 -0.95
C ALA A 568 -3.85 8.06 0.05
N MET A 569 -4.17 7.94 1.34
CA MET A 569 -3.18 7.62 2.37
C MET A 569 -2.56 6.23 2.15
N MET A 570 -3.35 5.25 1.74
CA MET A 570 -2.84 3.92 1.42
C MET A 570 -2.02 3.91 0.13
N ALA A 571 -2.39 4.72 -0.88
CA ALA A 571 -1.62 4.90 -2.12
C ALA A 571 -0.26 5.58 -1.87
N SER A 572 -0.21 6.61 -1.03
CA SER A 572 1.03 7.32 -0.69
C SER A 572 1.99 6.46 0.15
N ASN A 573 1.44 5.53 0.94
CA ASN A 573 2.19 4.61 1.79
C ASN A 573 2.23 3.18 1.25
N VAL A 574 2.01 2.96 -0.04
CA VAL A 574 2.02 1.59 -0.59
C VAL A 574 3.44 1.01 -0.58
N SER A 575 3.53 -0.31 -0.43
CA SER A 575 4.75 -1.12 -0.63
C SER A 575 4.45 -2.35 -1.47
N ARG A 576 5.48 -2.88 -2.11
CA ARG A 576 5.39 -4.08 -2.93
C ARG A 576 5.11 -5.31 -2.04
N GLY A 577 4.24 -6.20 -2.51
CA GLY A 577 4.05 -7.52 -1.89
C GLY A 577 5.26 -8.44 -2.11
N ASP A 578 5.41 -9.46 -1.25
CA ASP A 578 6.53 -10.41 -1.27
C ASP A 578 6.74 -11.10 -2.63
N TRP A 579 5.66 -11.34 -3.35
CA TRP A 579 5.67 -11.89 -4.71
C TRP A 579 6.39 -11.02 -5.74
N GLY A 580 6.50 -9.71 -5.50
CA GLY A 580 7.14 -8.76 -6.42
C GLY A 580 8.58 -8.41 -6.02
N TYR A 581 9.09 -8.91 -4.89
CA TYR A 581 10.41 -8.54 -4.36
C TYR A 581 11.58 -8.90 -5.24
N PHE A 582 11.48 -9.97 -6.02
CA PHE A 582 12.61 -10.50 -6.77
C PHE A 582 12.26 -10.72 -8.25
N GLU A 583 13.26 -11.13 -9.02
CA GLU A 583 13.12 -11.50 -10.43
C GLU A 583 12.23 -12.72 -10.69
N ASN A 584 11.85 -13.46 -9.64
CA ASN A 584 10.96 -14.60 -9.73
C ASN A 584 10.04 -14.67 -8.51
N GLY A 585 8.74 -14.41 -8.72
CA GLY A 585 7.74 -14.42 -7.66
C GLY A 585 7.49 -15.80 -7.04
N SER A 586 7.87 -16.90 -7.70
CA SER A 586 7.66 -18.26 -7.18
C SER A 586 8.54 -18.62 -5.98
N TRP A 587 9.44 -17.73 -5.55
CA TRP A 587 10.24 -17.94 -4.34
C TRP A 587 9.36 -18.11 -3.08
N VAL A 588 8.15 -17.53 -3.08
CA VAL A 588 7.23 -17.63 -1.94
C VAL A 588 6.44 -18.93 -1.90
N THR A 589 6.23 -19.59 -3.04
CA THR A 589 5.20 -20.62 -3.23
C THR A 589 5.28 -21.75 -2.20
N ASP A 590 6.47 -22.28 -1.93
CA ASP A 590 6.65 -23.47 -1.10
C ASP A 590 6.22 -23.29 0.36
N TRP A 591 6.39 -22.07 0.91
CA TRP A 591 6.01 -21.74 2.28
C TRP A 591 4.66 -21.01 2.34
N SER A 592 4.34 -20.16 1.35
CA SER A 592 3.10 -19.37 1.34
C SER A 592 1.87 -20.24 1.20
N ASP A 593 1.93 -21.32 0.42
CA ASP A 593 0.83 -22.26 0.27
C ASP A 593 0.51 -22.97 1.59
N TYR A 594 1.55 -23.31 2.36
CA TYR A 594 1.37 -23.91 3.67
C TYR A 594 0.82 -22.89 4.67
N PHE A 595 1.36 -21.67 4.68
CA PHE A 595 0.88 -20.58 5.52
C PHE A 595 -0.62 -20.34 5.28
N ASN A 596 -1.02 -20.21 4.01
CA ASN A 596 -2.39 -19.90 3.63
C ASN A 596 -3.38 -21.05 3.86
N ASN A 597 -2.97 -22.29 3.61
CA ASN A 597 -3.89 -23.43 3.68
C ASN A 597 -3.85 -24.19 5.02
N ASN A 598 -2.82 -24.01 5.85
CA ASN A 598 -2.69 -24.71 7.13
C ASN A 598 -2.66 -23.75 8.32
N LEU A 599 -1.75 -22.78 8.31
CA LEU A 599 -1.49 -21.94 9.48
C LEU A 599 -2.69 -21.01 9.76
N ARG A 600 -3.19 -20.31 8.74
CA ARG A 600 -4.39 -19.47 8.86
C ARG A 600 -5.64 -20.23 9.28
N TYR A 601 -5.73 -21.52 8.95
CA TYR A 601 -6.83 -22.40 9.35
C TYR A 601 -6.63 -23.02 10.75
N GLY A 602 -5.50 -22.79 11.40
CA GLY A 602 -5.16 -23.38 12.70
C GLY A 602 -4.98 -24.90 12.65
N ARG A 603 -4.60 -25.44 11.49
CA ARG A 603 -4.31 -26.88 11.32
C ARG A 603 -2.92 -27.25 11.84
N ASN A 604 -2.03 -26.27 11.87
CA ASN A 604 -0.67 -26.37 12.37
C ASN A 604 -0.35 -25.15 13.23
N THR A 605 0.66 -25.30 14.08
CA THR A 605 1.19 -24.19 14.90
C THR A 605 2.28 -23.42 14.16
N ILE A 606 2.60 -22.21 14.61
CA ILE A 606 3.74 -21.43 14.09
C ILE A 606 5.05 -22.22 14.24
N SER A 607 5.25 -22.88 15.39
CA SER A 607 6.42 -23.73 15.62
C SER A 607 6.55 -24.88 14.60
N GLU A 608 5.43 -25.53 14.25
CA GLU A 608 5.41 -26.59 13.23
C GLU A 608 5.70 -26.03 11.83
N PHE A 609 5.12 -24.87 11.49
CA PHE A 609 5.39 -24.19 10.23
C PHE A 609 6.89 -23.89 10.07
N LEU A 610 7.54 -23.35 11.11
CA LEU A 610 8.98 -23.06 11.05
C LEU A 610 9.81 -24.32 10.90
N ALA A 611 9.47 -25.39 11.63
CA ALA A 611 10.16 -26.67 11.52
C ALA A 611 10.04 -27.28 10.11
N GLU A 612 8.94 -27.02 9.40
CA GLU A 612 8.68 -27.58 8.07
C GLU A 612 9.17 -26.68 6.93
N LYS A 613 9.11 -25.35 7.08
CA LYS A 613 9.21 -24.40 5.95
C LYS A 613 10.35 -23.40 6.02
N ALA A 614 10.99 -23.20 7.18
CA ALA A 614 12.04 -22.19 7.29
C ALA A 614 13.25 -22.49 6.38
N ASP A 615 13.66 -23.75 6.27
CA ASP A 615 14.76 -24.17 5.41
C ASP A 615 14.42 -23.98 3.92
N ASP A 616 13.20 -24.35 3.50
CA ASP A 616 12.73 -24.15 2.13
C ASP A 616 12.72 -22.65 1.76
N ALA A 617 12.18 -21.81 2.64
CA ALA A 617 12.13 -20.37 2.44
C ALA A 617 13.54 -19.75 2.37
N LYS A 618 14.44 -20.13 3.27
CA LYS A 618 15.84 -19.67 3.26
C LYS A 618 16.57 -20.13 1.99
N ASN A 619 16.34 -21.36 1.54
CA ASN A 619 16.91 -21.87 0.29
C ASN A 619 16.39 -21.10 -0.93
N ALA A 620 15.11 -20.76 -0.97
CA ALA A 620 14.53 -19.94 -2.04
C ALA A 620 15.17 -18.54 -2.06
N LEU A 621 15.26 -17.86 -0.91
CA LEU A 621 15.89 -16.55 -0.78
C LEU A 621 17.35 -16.53 -1.25
N ASN A 622 18.15 -17.52 -0.84
CA ASN A 622 19.56 -17.63 -1.28
C ASN A 622 19.70 -17.76 -2.81
N ASN A 623 18.69 -18.28 -3.48
CA ASN A 623 18.67 -18.50 -4.91
C ASN A 623 18.14 -17.30 -5.72
N MET A 624 17.78 -16.19 -5.08
CA MET A 624 17.46 -14.95 -5.77
C MET A 624 18.73 -14.31 -6.35
N TYR A 625 18.62 -13.63 -7.49
CA TYR A 625 19.70 -12.90 -8.16
C TYR A 625 19.86 -11.47 -7.63
N CYS A 626 18.87 -10.97 -6.88
CA CYS A 626 18.83 -9.58 -6.43
C CYS A 626 18.93 -9.46 -4.92
N VAL A 627 19.46 -8.33 -4.46
CA VAL A 627 19.33 -7.80 -3.09
C VAL A 627 18.59 -6.47 -3.17
N ILE A 628 17.74 -6.20 -2.19
CA ILE A 628 16.88 -5.03 -2.14
C ILE A 628 17.35 -4.17 -0.97
N LYS A 629 17.73 -2.93 -1.30
CA LYS A 629 18.14 -1.91 -0.35
C LYS A 629 16.96 -1.00 -0.05
N GLY A 630 16.80 -0.67 1.23
CA GLY A 630 15.74 0.22 1.69
C GLY A 630 14.35 -0.41 1.76
N ILE A 631 14.24 -1.75 1.76
CA ILE A 631 13.04 -2.39 2.29
C ILE A 631 13.13 -2.35 3.81
N ARG A 632 12.06 -1.80 4.39
CA ARG A 632 11.64 -1.74 5.79
C ARG A 632 12.69 -2.00 6.86
#